data_AF-A0A836X0W7-F1
#
_entry.id   AF-A0A836X0W7-F1
#
_cell.length_a   1.000
_cell.length_b   1.000
_cell.length_c   1.000
_cell.angle_alpha   90.00
_cell.angle_beta   90.00
_cell.angle_gamma   90.00
#
_symmetry.space_group_name_H-M   'P 1'
#
loop_
_entity.id
_entity.type
_entity.pdbx_description
1 polymer ?
#
loop_
_entity_poly.entity_id
_entity_poly.type
_entity_poly.pdbx_seq_one_letter_code
_entity_poly.pdbx_strand_id
1 'polypeptide(L)'
;MLNERVPGLVADHADRLLLAGTELTIADLGLQGDHAALEETSYGLALFPEHIDMTALTAGRGADSTWSTAGAPAESGRHPGVEYDPAEPLFGQLGEDARQANADRGEAGVVRLVEELSSQILRFLGES
;
A
#
# COMPACT_ATOMS: atom_id res chain seq x y z
N MET A 1 8.25 -1.97 16.49
CA MET A 1 7.62 -2.15 15.16
C MET A 1 6.38 -3.05 15.29
N LEU A 2 5.45 -3.05 14.32
CA LEU A 2 4.21 -3.84 14.39
C LEU A 2 4.48 -5.34 14.58
N ASN A 3 5.46 -5.89 13.87
CA ASN A 3 5.93 -7.27 14.01
C ASN A 3 6.45 -7.63 15.41
N GLU A 4 6.87 -6.66 16.22
CA GLU A 4 7.30 -6.89 17.61
C GLU A 4 6.14 -6.78 18.61
N ARG A 5 5.11 -5.99 18.29
CA ARG A 5 4.03 -5.65 19.21
C ARG A 5 2.80 -6.53 19.02
N VAL A 6 2.46 -6.84 17.77
CA VAL A 6 1.27 -7.63 17.42
C VAL A 6 1.27 -9.01 18.07
N PRO A 7 2.37 -9.79 18.08
CA PRO A 7 2.36 -11.11 18.72
C PRO A 7 1.99 -11.09 20.20
N GLY A 8 2.47 -10.08 20.96
CA GLY A 8 2.11 -9.91 22.36
C GLY A 8 0.63 -9.58 22.55
N LEU A 9 0.08 -8.70 21.71
CA LEU A 9 -1.34 -8.35 21.74
C LEU A 9 -2.24 -9.56 21.41
N VAL A 10 -1.84 -10.41 20.47
CA VAL A 10 -2.58 -11.64 20.16
C VAL A 10 -2.56 -12.60 21.36
N ALA A 11 -1.42 -12.74 22.04
CA ALA A 11 -1.30 -13.59 23.21
C ALA A 11 -2.14 -13.09 24.41
N ASP A 12 -2.17 -11.78 24.63
CA ASP A 12 -2.87 -11.15 25.77
C ASP A 12 -4.40 -11.07 25.58
N HIS A 13 -4.89 -11.22 24.34
CA HIS A 13 -6.29 -11.08 23.98
C HIS A 13 -6.82 -12.27 23.16
N ALA A 14 -6.66 -13.49 23.70
CA ALA A 14 -7.03 -14.74 23.02
C ALA A 14 -8.53 -14.86 22.65
N ASP A 15 -9.40 -14.06 23.26
CA ASP A 15 -10.84 -13.99 22.98
C ASP A 15 -11.21 -12.82 22.03
N ARG A 16 -10.23 -12.25 21.33
CA ARG A 16 -10.40 -11.16 20.35
C ARG A 16 -9.72 -11.50 19.04
N LEU A 17 -10.29 -11.03 17.94
CA LEU A 17 -9.65 -11.04 16.63
C LEU A 17 -8.83 -9.75 16.47
N LEU A 18 -7.54 -9.89 16.22
CA LEU A 18 -6.65 -8.77 15.92
C LEU A 18 -6.24 -8.83 14.44
N LEU A 19 -6.63 -7.82 13.67
CA LEU A 19 -6.26 -7.66 12.26
C LEU A 19 -5.28 -6.48 12.18
N ALA A 20 -4.02 -6.76 11.90
CA ALA A 20 -2.96 -5.75 11.90
C ALA A 20 -1.94 -6.03 10.80
N GLY A 21 -1.36 -4.96 10.25
CA GLY A 21 -0.33 -5.02 9.22
C GLY A 21 0.10 -3.63 8.80
N THR A 22 1.10 -3.56 7.93
CA THR A 22 1.47 -2.33 7.21
C THR A 22 0.77 -2.29 5.86
N GLU A 23 0.93 -1.19 5.11
CA GLU A 23 0.56 -1.09 3.69
C GLU A 23 1.05 -2.33 2.91
N LEU A 24 2.22 -2.89 3.26
CA LEU A 24 2.83 -4.05 2.59
C LEU A 24 2.34 -5.42 3.09
N THR A 25 1.66 -5.50 4.24
CA THR A 25 1.44 -6.77 4.95
C THR A 25 0.10 -6.83 5.69
N ILE A 26 -0.96 -6.20 5.19
CA ILE A 26 -2.27 -6.21 5.86
C ILE A 26 -2.65 -7.64 6.21
N ALA A 27 -2.77 -7.91 7.52
CA ALA A 27 -3.20 -9.17 8.13
C ALA A 27 -2.55 -10.46 7.57
N ASP A 28 -1.34 -10.37 7.01
CA ASP A 28 -0.64 -11.47 6.31
C ASP A 28 -1.50 -12.20 5.28
N LEU A 29 -2.38 -11.46 4.59
CA LEU A 29 -3.35 -12.01 3.63
C LEU A 29 -2.68 -12.50 2.32
N GLY A 30 -1.35 -12.41 2.22
CA GLY A 30 -0.58 -12.63 1.01
C GLY A 30 -0.94 -11.66 -0.12
N LEU A 31 -1.51 -10.50 0.24
CA LEU A 31 -1.68 -9.36 -0.65
C LEU A 31 -0.38 -8.56 -0.59
N GLN A 32 0.20 -8.30 -1.75
CA GLN A 32 1.27 -7.33 -1.86
C GLN A 32 0.60 -5.97 -1.79
N GLY A 33 1.02 -5.13 -0.85
CA GLY A 33 0.82 -3.70 -1.01
C GLY A 33 2.14 -3.06 -1.35
N ASP A 34 2.05 -1.86 -1.88
CA ASP A 34 3.15 -0.95 -2.16
C ASP A 34 2.73 0.47 -1.77
N HIS A 35 3.66 1.43 -1.77
CA HIS A 35 3.33 2.82 -1.48
C HIS A 35 3.16 3.57 -2.79
N ALA A 36 1.92 3.94 -3.12
CA ALA A 36 1.53 4.64 -4.34
C ALA A 36 2.05 3.99 -5.63
N ALA A 37 2.30 2.67 -5.63
CA ALA A 37 2.91 1.94 -6.73
C ALA A 37 1.87 1.04 -7.42
N LEU A 38 2.27 -0.07 -8.03
CA LEU A 38 1.39 -0.98 -8.78
C LEU A 38 0.07 -1.32 -8.07
N GLU A 39 0.13 -1.85 -6.85
CA GLU A 39 -1.02 -2.40 -6.13
C GLU A 39 -1.99 -1.31 -5.69
N GLU A 40 -1.50 -0.27 -5.00
CA GLU A 40 -2.35 0.85 -4.57
C GLU A 40 -2.95 1.61 -5.76
N THR A 41 -2.18 1.79 -6.83
CA THR A 41 -2.70 2.41 -8.06
C THR A 41 -3.76 1.53 -8.71
N SER A 42 -3.57 0.20 -8.72
CA SER A 42 -4.57 -0.74 -9.21
C SER A 42 -5.85 -0.68 -8.39
N TYR A 43 -5.77 -0.62 -7.06
CA TYR A 43 -6.95 -0.45 -6.19
C TYR A 43 -7.67 0.87 -6.47
N GLY A 44 -6.91 1.97 -6.64
CA GLY A 44 -7.45 3.26 -7.03
C GLY A 44 -8.21 3.21 -8.36
N LEU A 45 -7.63 2.55 -9.38
CA LEU A 45 -8.26 2.39 -10.70
C LEU A 45 -9.54 1.54 -10.66
N ALA A 46 -9.61 0.55 -9.77
CA ALA A 46 -10.80 -0.28 -9.62
C ALA A 46 -11.93 0.42 -8.86
N LEU A 47 -11.59 1.18 -7.80
CA LEU A 47 -12.57 1.76 -6.88
C LEU A 47 -12.99 3.18 -7.24
N PHE A 48 -12.04 4.01 -7.70
CA PHE A 48 -12.21 5.45 -7.94
C PHE A 48 -11.42 5.92 -9.18
N PRO A 49 -11.68 5.34 -10.37
CA PRO A 49 -10.88 5.62 -11.57
C PRO A 49 -10.80 7.11 -11.95
N GLU A 50 -11.82 7.89 -11.63
CA GLU A 50 -11.88 9.34 -11.86
C GLU A 50 -10.87 10.16 -11.03
N HIS A 51 -10.26 9.54 -10.01
CA HIS A 51 -9.28 10.18 -9.14
C HIS A 51 -7.84 9.72 -9.42
N ILE A 52 -7.65 8.78 -10.36
CA ILE A 52 -6.33 8.28 -10.72
C ILE A 52 -5.93 8.81 -12.10
N ASP A 53 -4.99 9.74 -12.13
CA ASP A 53 -4.41 10.25 -13.36
C ASP A 53 -3.11 9.51 -13.71
N MET A 54 -3.24 8.44 -14.49
CA MET A 54 -2.08 7.68 -14.99
C MET A 54 -1.18 8.51 -15.93
N THR A 55 -1.71 9.58 -16.52
CA THR A 55 -0.92 10.45 -17.41
C THR A 55 0.00 11.39 -16.63
N ALA A 56 -0.20 11.51 -15.31
CA ALA A 56 0.68 12.28 -14.44
C ALA A 56 2.03 11.60 -14.16
N LEU A 57 2.19 10.30 -14.45
CA LEU A 57 3.44 9.53 -14.28
C LEU A 57 4.47 9.86 -15.37
N THR A 58 4.92 11.11 -15.39
CA THR A 58 5.84 11.68 -16.40
C THR A 58 7.17 12.08 -15.79
N ALA A 59 8.21 12.06 -16.63
CA ALA A 59 9.54 12.53 -16.25
C ALA A 59 9.64 14.07 -16.32
N GLY A 60 10.67 14.61 -15.68
CA GLY A 60 11.13 15.99 -15.88
C GLY A 60 10.44 17.04 -15.00
N ARG A 61 9.79 16.64 -13.89
CA ARG A 61 9.29 17.62 -12.91
C ARG A 61 10.46 18.29 -12.20
N GLY A 62 10.34 19.59 -11.97
CA GLY A 62 11.37 20.38 -11.27
C GLY A 62 11.25 20.21 -9.76
N ALA A 63 12.39 20.08 -9.08
CA ALA A 63 12.44 19.89 -7.63
C ALA A 63 11.67 20.99 -6.85
N ASP A 64 11.79 22.25 -7.27
CA ASP A 64 11.13 23.40 -6.64
C ASP A 64 9.59 23.37 -6.73
N SER A 65 9.04 22.61 -7.69
CA SER A 65 7.59 22.45 -7.88
C SER A 65 7.02 21.20 -7.22
N THR A 66 7.88 20.29 -6.76
CA THR A 66 7.48 18.96 -6.26
C THR A 66 7.74 18.84 -4.76
N TRP A 67 8.91 19.25 -4.30
CA TRP A 67 9.21 19.24 -2.87
C TRP A 67 8.57 20.45 -2.17
N SER A 68 8.16 20.24 -0.93
CA SER A 68 7.80 21.36 -0.05
C SER A 68 9.00 22.27 0.20
N THR A 69 8.79 23.41 0.85
CA THR A 69 9.89 24.30 1.28
C THR A 69 10.91 23.63 2.20
N ALA A 70 10.57 22.50 2.83
CA ALA A 70 11.49 21.69 3.61
C ALA A 70 12.46 20.83 2.76
N GLY A 71 12.22 20.74 1.44
CA GLY A 71 13.03 19.95 0.52
C GLY A 71 12.83 18.43 0.66
N ALA A 72 13.69 17.68 -0.02
CA ALA A 72 13.74 16.22 0.08
C ALA A 72 14.24 15.78 1.47
N PRO A 73 13.82 14.60 1.98
CA PRO A 73 14.41 14.01 3.18
C PRO A 73 15.93 13.85 3.05
N ALA A 74 16.65 14.00 4.16
CA ALA A 74 18.09 13.75 4.21
C ALA A 74 18.41 12.30 3.84
N GLU A 75 19.50 12.08 3.09
CA GLU A 75 19.86 10.75 2.56
C GLU A 75 19.91 9.65 3.64
N SER A 76 20.40 9.97 4.83
CA SER A 76 20.48 9.04 5.96
C SER A 76 19.12 8.55 6.47
N GLY A 77 18.03 9.24 6.14
CA GLY A 77 16.66 8.88 6.53
C GLY A 77 15.81 8.36 5.37
N ARG A 78 16.39 8.18 4.18
CA ARG A 78 15.68 7.69 3.00
C ARG A 78 15.50 6.17 3.07
N HIS A 79 14.31 5.71 2.71
CA HIS A 79 14.08 4.29 2.51
C HIS A 79 14.71 3.86 1.17
N PRO A 80 15.53 2.79 1.12
CA PRO A 80 16.32 2.47 -0.08
C PRO A 80 15.48 2.07 -1.30
N GLY A 81 14.21 1.71 -1.10
CA GLY A 81 13.29 1.34 -2.19
C GLY A 81 12.42 2.48 -2.72
N VAL A 82 12.52 3.70 -2.17
CA VAL A 82 11.73 4.85 -2.63
C VAL A 82 12.52 5.65 -3.67
N GLU A 83 11.88 6.05 -4.76
CA GLU A 83 12.44 7.03 -5.71
C GLU A 83 12.29 8.46 -5.16
N TYR A 84 13.41 9.17 -4.98
CA TYR A 84 13.44 10.52 -4.41
C TYR A 84 13.76 11.62 -5.43
N ASP A 85 14.07 11.26 -6.68
CA ASP A 85 14.27 12.22 -7.75
C ASP A 85 12.92 12.63 -8.37
N PRO A 86 12.47 13.89 -8.21
CA PRO A 86 11.21 14.37 -8.78
C PRO A 86 11.20 14.33 -10.32
N ALA A 87 12.36 14.31 -10.97
CA ALA A 87 12.47 14.17 -12.41
C ALA A 87 12.11 12.76 -12.88
N GLU A 88 12.09 11.76 -12.01
CA GLU A 88 11.73 10.40 -12.35
C GLU A 88 10.20 10.21 -12.39
N PRO A 89 9.66 9.41 -13.35
CA PRO A 89 8.22 9.16 -13.45
C PRO A 89 7.61 8.56 -12.19
N LEU A 90 8.37 7.73 -11.47
CA LEU A 90 7.94 6.97 -10.29
C LEU A 90 8.32 7.63 -8.97
N PHE A 91 8.62 8.94 -9.01
CA PHE A 91 8.92 9.74 -7.82
C PHE A 91 7.92 9.48 -6.67
N GLY A 92 8.45 9.20 -5.48
CA GLY A 92 7.70 8.98 -4.26
C GLY A 92 7.10 7.58 -4.11
N GLN A 93 7.25 6.69 -5.10
CA GLN A 93 6.71 5.33 -5.03
C GLN A 93 7.68 4.36 -4.34
N LEU A 94 7.13 3.35 -3.67
CA LEU A 94 7.86 2.20 -3.12
C LEU A 94 7.15 0.92 -3.53
N GLY A 95 7.67 0.19 -4.50
CA GLY A 95 7.10 -1.08 -4.94
C GLY A 95 7.32 -1.35 -6.41
N GLU A 96 6.40 -2.10 -7.01
CA GLU A 96 6.42 -2.36 -8.45
C GLU A 96 5.91 -1.14 -9.25
N ASP A 97 6.28 -1.06 -10.51
CA ASP A 97 6.00 0.10 -11.37
C ASP A 97 4.50 0.36 -11.53
N ALA A 98 4.02 1.51 -11.02
CA ALA A 98 2.61 1.90 -11.10
C ALA A 98 2.05 1.95 -12.53
N ARG A 99 2.90 2.14 -13.55
CA ARG A 99 2.45 2.20 -14.95
C ARG A 99 1.92 0.84 -15.46
N GLN A 100 2.16 -0.25 -14.73
CA GLN A 100 1.59 -1.57 -15.01
C GLN A 100 0.23 -1.78 -14.36
N ALA A 101 -0.23 -0.83 -13.53
CA ALA A 101 -1.51 -0.90 -12.85
C ALA A 101 -2.69 -0.90 -13.81
N ASN A 102 -3.71 -1.66 -13.43
CA ASN A 102 -4.98 -1.72 -14.13
C ASN A 102 -6.12 -2.07 -13.16
N ALA A 103 -7.35 -1.78 -13.58
CA ALA A 103 -8.56 -1.99 -12.78
C ALA A 103 -8.81 -3.48 -12.48
N ASP A 104 -8.63 -4.39 -13.45
CA ASP A 104 -8.87 -5.83 -13.25
C ASP A 104 -8.00 -6.41 -12.12
N ARG A 105 -6.72 -6.03 -12.08
CA ARG A 105 -5.80 -6.40 -10.99
C ARG A 105 -6.29 -5.84 -9.65
N GLY A 106 -6.72 -4.59 -9.65
CA GLY A 106 -7.25 -3.93 -8.46
C GLY A 106 -8.50 -4.60 -7.93
N GLU A 107 -9.45 -4.92 -8.81
CA GLU A 107 -10.68 -5.63 -8.46
C GLU A 107 -10.37 -7.01 -7.89
N ALA A 108 -9.47 -7.78 -8.52
CA ALA A 108 -9.05 -9.08 -8.01
C ALA A 108 -8.42 -8.99 -6.61
N GLY A 109 -7.60 -7.97 -6.37
CA GLY A 109 -7.00 -7.72 -5.05
C GLY A 109 -8.03 -7.32 -4.00
N VAL A 110 -8.97 -6.44 -4.33
CA VAL A 110 -10.06 -6.01 -3.44
C VAL A 110 -11.00 -7.17 -3.11
N VAL A 111 -11.38 -7.99 -4.10
CA VAL A 111 -12.21 -9.19 -3.87
C VAL A 111 -11.50 -10.12 -2.90
N ARG A 112 -10.23 -10.44 -3.15
CA ARG A 112 -9.44 -11.29 -2.26
C ARG A 112 -9.30 -10.71 -0.85
N LEU A 113 -9.11 -9.40 -0.71
CA LEU A 113 -9.08 -8.70 0.57
C LEU A 113 -10.37 -8.90 1.34
N VAL A 114 -11.51 -8.63 0.69
CA VAL A 114 -12.85 -8.77 1.30
C VAL A 114 -13.13 -10.22 1.68
N GLU A 115 -12.85 -11.17 0.79
CA GLU A 115 -13.05 -12.60 1.04
C GLU A 115 -12.25 -13.09 2.24
N GLU A 116 -10.96 -12.77 2.30
CA GLU A 116 -10.09 -13.26 3.37
C GLU A 116 -10.42 -12.59 4.72
N LEU A 117 -10.64 -11.27 4.74
CA LEU A 117 -11.06 -10.59 5.97
C LEU A 117 -12.41 -11.09 6.47
N SER A 118 -13.37 -11.28 5.57
CA SER A 118 -14.69 -11.82 5.93
C SER A 118 -14.56 -13.24 6.47
N SER A 119 -13.75 -14.09 5.83
CA SER A 119 -13.49 -15.46 6.29
C SER A 119 -12.88 -15.49 7.70
N GLN A 120 -11.90 -14.62 7.98
CA GLN A 120 -11.28 -14.54 9.31
C GLN A 120 -12.27 -14.07 10.37
N ILE A 121 -13.10 -13.08 10.06
CA ILE A 121 -14.12 -12.56 10.98
C ILE A 121 -15.19 -13.63 11.26
N LEU A 122 -15.76 -14.25 10.23
CA LEU A 122 -16.80 -15.28 10.39
C LEU A 122 -16.28 -16.49 11.18
N ARG A 123 -15.06 -16.95 10.87
CA ARG A 123 -14.39 -18.03 11.60
C ARG A 123 -14.20 -17.69 13.08
N PHE A 124 -13.84 -16.44 13.38
CA PHE A 124 -13.72 -15.98 14.76
C PHE A 124 -15.07 -15.92 15.48
N LEU A 125 -16.15 -15.53 14.77
CA LEU A 125 -17.51 -15.50 15.32
C LEU A 125 -18.17 -16.88 15.44
N GLY A 126 -17.57 -17.92 14.84
CA GLY A 126 -18.13 -19.28 14.82
C GLY A 126 -19.23 -19.47 13.79
N GLU A 127 -19.29 -18.60 12.78
CA GLU A 127 -20.23 -18.69 11.65
C GLU A 127 -19.48 -19.32 10.46
N SER A 128 -20.06 -20.35 9.83
CA SER A 128 -19.48 -21.05 8.67
C SER A 128 -20.53 -21.26 7.59
#